data_AF-Q9LAY8-F1
#
_entry.id   AF-Q9LAY8-F1
#
_cell.length_a   1.000
_cell.length_b   1.000
_cell.length_c   1.000
_cell.angle_alpha   90.00
_cell.angle_beta   90.00
_cell.angle_gamma   90.00
#
_symmetry.space_group_name_H-M   'P 1'
#
loop_
_entity.id
_entity.type
_entity.pdbx_description
1 polymer ?
#
loop_
_entity_poly.entity_id
_entity_poly.type
_entity_poly.pdbx_seq_one_letter_code
_entity_poly.pdbx_strand_id
1 'polypeptide(L)'
;MNKKKMILTSLASVAILGAGLVTSQPTVVRAEESPVASQSKAEKDYDAAVKNATAAKKAAEDAQRALDEAKAAQKKYDEDQKKTEEKAKEVKKASEEEQAANLKYQQELVKYIKYTRENNSTKRTEAEKVMTAAKKEHEKKQTELAKVLAKVIPSAEELENTRQKAEKAKEKEPELTKKLEEAKAKSEEAEKKATEAKQKVDAEHAEEVVPQAKIAELENEVQKLEKDLKEIDESDSEDYVKEGLRAPLQSELDAKQAKLSKLEELSDKIDELDAEIAKLEKNVEDFKNSNGEQAEQYRAAAGEDLAAKQAELEKTEADLKKAVNEPEKPAPAPETPAPEAPAEQPKPAPAPQPAPAPKPEKPAEQPKAEKPADQQAEEDYDRRSEEEYNRLTQQQPPKAEKPAPAPQPEQPAPAP
;
A
#
# COMPACT_ATOMS: atom_id res chain seq x y z
N MET A 1 -7.74 -50.44 -29.80
CA MET A 1 -7.24 -50.97 -28.52
C MET A 1 -5.72 -50.80 -28.49
N ASN A 2 -5.21 -49.86 -27.70
CA ASN A 2 -3.80 -49.81 -27.34
C ASN A 2 -3.73 -49.42 -25.86
N LYS A 3 -3.42 -50.42 -25.04
CA LYS A 3 -3.14 -50.32 -23.61
C LYS A 3 -1.62 -50.42 -23.46
N LYS A 4 -0.98 -49.48 -22.76
CA LYS A 4 0.17 -49.75 -21.88
C LYS A 4 0.61 -48.49 -21.11
N LYS A 5 0.45 -48.63 -19.77
CA LYS A 5 1.35 -48.25 -18.64
C LYS A 5 1.60 -46.73 -18.43
N MET A 6 1.09 -46.05 -17.40
CA MET A 6 1.16 -46.23 -15.92
C MET A 6 2.56 -45.93 -15.33
N ILE A 7 2.73 -44.72 -14.78
CA ILE A 7 3.54 -44.28 -13.60
C ILE A 7 2.90 -42.91 -13.24
N LEU A 8 2.22 -42.59 -12.12
CA LEU A 8 2.35 -42.79 -10.67
C LEU A 8 3.59 -42.15 -10.01
N THR A 9 3.49 -40.85 -9.70
CA THR A 9 4.18 -40.09 -8.62
C THR A 9 3.52 -38.71 -8.55
N SER A 10 2.55 -38.45 -7.66
CA SER A 10 2.74 -37.95 -6.28
C SER A 10 3.74 -36.80 -6.17
N LEU A 11 3.25 -35.57 -6.00
CA LEU A 11 3.52 -34.72 -4.83
C LEU A 11 2.67 -33.43 -4.92
N ALA A 12 1.62 -33.37 -4.11
CA ALA A 12 1.03 -32.10 -3.70
C ALA A 12 1.95 -31.49 -2.66
N SER A 13 2.58 -30.35 -2.97
CA SER A 13 3.28 -29.52 -2.00
C SER A 13 2.55 -28.19 -1.88
N VAL A 14 1.55 -28.21 -1.00
CA VAL A 14 1.01 -27.03 -0.34
C VAL A 14 2.08 -26.52 0.61
N ALA A 15 2.70 -25.39 0.29
CA ALA A 15 3.55 -24.66 1.21
C ALA A 15 2.65 -23.83 2.14
N ILE A 16 2.14 -24.46 3.20
CA ILE A 16 1.71 -23.76 4.41
C ILE A 16 2.98 -23.54 5.23
N LEU A 17 3.53 -22.33 5.17
CA LEU A 17 4.60 -21.90 6.05
C LEU A 17 3.97 -21.41 7.36
N GLY A 18 3.51 -22.37 8.17
CA GLY A 18 3.16 -22.16 9.57
C GLY A 18 4.39 -22.43 10.43
N ALA A 19 5.14 -21.39 10.78
CA ALA A 19 6.14 -21.47 11.84
C ALA A 19 5.40 -21.49 13.18
N GLY A 20 5.56 -22.58 13.92
CA GLY A 20 5.02 -22.73 15.27
C GLY A 20 5.78 -21.84 16.26
N LEU A 21 5.05 -20.94 16.91
CA LEU A 21 5.33 -20.59 18.30
C LEU A 21 4.51 -21.54 19.18
N VAL A 22 5.20 -22.45 19.87
CA VAL A 22 4.66 -23.13 21.04
C VAL A 22 4.91 -22.20 22.22
N THR A 23 3.93 -21.36 22.54
CA THR A 23 3.81 -20.73 23.85
C THR A 23 2.77 -21.52 24.64
N SER A 24 3.26 -22.28 25.61
CA SER A 24 2.44 -22.85 26.68
C SER A 24 1.92 -21.68 27.53
N GLN A 25 0.74 -21.15 27.21
CA GLN A 25 0.02 -20.24 28.10
C GLN A 25 -0.84 -21.07 29.07
N PRO A 26 -0.92 -20.69 30.36
CA PRO A 26 -1.97 -21.20 31.22
C PRO A 26 -3.30 -20.58 30.77
N THR A 27 -4.28 -21.46 30.60
CA THR A 27 -5.67 -21.12 30.28
C THR A 27 -6.25 -20.22 31.38
N VAL A 28 -6.39 -18.92 31.12
CA VAL A 28 -7.39 -18.11 31.80
C VAL A 28 -8.61 -18.05 30.89
N VAL A 29 -9.61 -18.83 31.24
CA VAL A 29 -10.95 -18.75 30.67
C VAL A 29 -11.56 -17.44 31.18
N ARG A 30 -11.57 -16.40 30.35
CA ARG A 30 -12.54 -15.30 30.49
C ARG A 30 -13.67 -15.56 29.51
N ALA A 31 -14.66 -16.30 29.99
CA ALA A 31 -15.96 -16.39 29.38
C ALA A 31 -16.79 -15.22 29.90
N GLU A 32 -16.89 -14.17 29.11
CA GLU A 32 -18.10 -13.34 28.94
C GLU A 32 -17.97 -12.64 27.59
N GLU A 33 -19.06 -12.57 26.84
CA GLU A 33 -19.22 -11.68 25.69
C GLU A 33 -19.13 -10.23 26.17
N SER A 34 -17.92 -9.75 26.44
CA SER A 34 -17.66 -8.32 26.54
C SER A 34 -18.03 -7.69 25.21
N PRO A 35 -18.71 -6.53 25.18
CA PRO A 35 -18.99 -5.84 23.93
C PRO A 35 -17.68 -5.68 23.18
N VAL A 36 -17.65 -6.10 21.91
CA VAL A 36 -16.52 -5.94 20.99
C VAL A 36 -15.94 -4.55 21.26
N ALA A 37 -14.71 -4.49 21.77
CA ALA A 37 -14.01 -3.24 22.03
C ALA A 37 -14.23 -2.34 20.82
N SER A 38 -14.70 -1.11 21.07
CA SER A 38 -14.94 -0.18 19.98
C SER A 38 -13.63 -0.03 19.22
N GLN A 39 -13.61 -0.37 17.94
CA GLN A 39 -12.40 -0.22 17.11
C GLN A 39 -11.77 1.14 17.39
N SER A 40 -10.46 1.16 17.62
CA SER A 40 -9.76 2.40 17.93
C SER A 40 -9.93 3.39 16.78
N LYS A 41 -9.71 4.68 17.06
CA LYS A 41 -9.75 5.69 16.00
C LYS A 41 -8.73 5.39 14.90
N ALA A 42 -7.53 4.92 15.27
CA ALA A 42 -6.51 4.55 14.29
C ALA A 42 -6.94 3.33 13.45
N GLU A 43 -7.60 2.34 14.05
CA GLU A 43 -8.11 1.17 13.32
C GLU A 43 -9.18 1.55 12.31
N LYS A 44 -10.13 2.42 12.69
CA LYS A 44 -11.15 2.95 11.78
C LYS A 44 -10.53 3.75 10.63
N ASP A 45 -9.54 4.59 10.93
CA ASP A 45 -8.80 5.36 9.93
C ASP A 45 -8.01 4.44 8.99
N TYR A 46 -7.42 3.35 9.51
CA TYR A 46 -6.76 2.33 8.70
C TYR A 46 -7.74 1.61 7.78
N ASP A 47 -8.88 1.15 8.28
CA ASP A 47 -9.92 0.52 7.47
C ASP A 47 -10.45 1.44 6.36
N ALA A 48 -10.66 2.72 6.68
CA ALA A 48 -11.05 3.73 5.70
C ALA A 48 -9.95 3.94 4.65
N ALA A 49 -8.69 4.02 5.06
CA ALA A 49 -7.55 4.18 4.17
C ALA A 49 -7.36 2.96 3.25
N VAL A 50 -7.55 1.74 3.76
CA VAL A 50 -7.51 0.49 2.96
C VAL A 50 -8.65 0.46 1.94
N LYS A 51 -9.87 0.84 2.33
CA LYS A 51 -11.00 0.96 1.39
C LYS A 51 -10.73 1.99 0.29
N ASN A 52 -10.11 3.11 0.63
CA ASN A 52 -9.71 4.12 -0.36
C ASN A 52 -8.61 3.61 -1.29
N ALA A 53 -7.55 3.00 -0.74
CA ALA A 53 -6.45 2.42 -1.53
C ALA A 53 -6.94 1.34 -2.50
N THR A 54 -7.82 0.45 -2.06
CA THR A 54 -8.43 -0.57 -2.93
C THR A 54 -9.29 0.04 -4.04
N ALA A 55 -10.10 1.06 -3.74
CA ALA A 55 -10.89 1.77 -4.74
C ALA A 55 -10.01 2.51 -5.76
N ALA A 56 -8.95 3.17 -5.30
CA ALA A 56 -8.01 3.91 -6.14
C ALA A 56 -7.21 2.96 -7.06
N LYS A 57 -6.79 1.80 -6.54
CA LYS A 57 -6.14 0.75 -7.35
C LYS A 57 -7.06 0.24 -8.45
N LYS A 58 -8.33 -0.03 -8.12
CA LYS A 58 -9.33 -0.43 -9.11
C LYS A 58 -9.54 0.63 -10.19
N ALA A 59 -9.58 1.91 -9.80
CA ALA A 59 -9.69 3.02 -10.77
C ALA A 59 -8.47 3.10 -11.72
N ALA A 60 -7.26 2.81 -11.23
CA ALA A 60 -6.06 2.74 -12.06
C ALA A 60 -6.09 1.54 -13.03
N GLU A 61 -6.58 0.38 -12.58
CA GLU A 61 -6.78 -0.81 -13.43
C GLU A 61 -7.84 -0.56 -14.52
N ASP A 62 -8.96 0.07 -14.17
CA ASP A 62 -10.02 0.42 -15.12
C ASP A 62 -9.53 1.45 -16.15
N ALA A 63 -8.75 2.45 -15.73
CA ALA A 63 -8.14 3.42 -16.63
C ALA A 63 -7.14 2.76 -17.59
N GLN A 64 -6.34 1.80 -17.09
CA GLN A 64 -5.39 1.04 -17.90
C GLN A 64 -6.12 0.21 -18.96
N ARG A 65 -7.19 -0.49 -18.55
CA ARG A 65 -8.02 -1.29 -19.45
C ARG A 65 -8.64 -0.43 -20.56
N ALA A 66 -9.17 0.75 -20.24
CA ALA A 66 -9.73 1.67 -21.23
C ALA A 66 -8.67 2.12 -22.26
N LEU A 67 -7.45 2.40 -21.82
CA LEU A 67 -6.33 2.74 -22.71
C LEU A 67 -5.93 1.56 -23.61
N ASP A 68 -5.91 0.34 -23.07
CA ASP A 68 -5.57 -0.87 -23.83
C ASP A 68 -6.65 -1.22 -24.85
N GLU A 69 -7.93 -1.05 -24.51
CA GLU A 69 -9.06 -1.20 -25.44
C GLU A 69 -8.99 -0.18 -26.59
N ALA A 70 -8.61 1.07 -26.30
CA ALA A 70 -8.38 2.10 -27.32
C ALA A 70 -7.23 1.70 -28.28
N LYS A 71 -6.10 1.23 -27.74
CA LYS A 71 -4.96 0.74 -28.55
C LYS A 71 -5.32 -0.50 -29.37
N ALA A 72 -6.14 -1.40 -28.83
CA ALA A 72 -6.62 -2.57 -29.54
C ALA A 72 -7.52 -2.20 -30.73
N ALA A 73 -8.36 -1.17 -30.59
CA ALA A 73 -9.18 -0.66 -31.68
C ALA A 73 -8.33 -0.12 -32.84
N GLN A 74 -7.25 0.61 -32.53
CA GLN A 74 -6.30 1.08 -33.55
C GLN A 74 -5.61 -0.08 -34.27
N LYS A 75 -5.04 -1.04 -33.51
CA LYS A 75 -4.40 -2.24 -34.09
C LYS A 75 -5.34 -3.04 -34.99
N LYS A 76 -6.60 -3.19 -34.59
CA LYS A 76 -7.59 -3.92 -35.38
C LYS A 76 -7.84 -3.25 -36.74
N TYR A 77 -7.93 -1.92 -36.78
CA TYR A 77 -8.06 -1.20 -38.05
C TYR A 77 -6.81 -1.37 -38.94
N ASP A 78 -5.61 -1.25 -38.36
CA ASP A 78 -4.34 -1.45 -39.11
C ASP A 78 -4.23 -2.87 -39.70
N GLU A 79 -4.62 -3.89 -38.93
CA GLU A 79 -4.66 -5.28 -39.39
C GLU A 79 -5.69 -5.50 -40.52
N ASP A 80 -6.89 -4.95 -40.36
CA ASP A 80 -7.98 -5.06 -41.32
C ASP A 80 -7.64 -4.33 -42.64
N GLN A 81 -6.96 -3.16 -42.56
CA GLN A 81 -6.40 -2.46 -43.70
C GLN A 81 -5.31 -3.28 -44.39
N LYS A 82 -4.34 -3.83 -43.63
CA LYS A 82 -3.25 -4.64 -44.19
C LYS A 82 -3.76 -5.88 -44.93
N LYS A 83 -4.74 -6.59 -44.39
CA LYS A 83 -5.37 -7.76 -45.06
C LYS A 83 -6.01 -7.36 -46.39
N THR A 84 -6.67 -6.20 -46.42
CA THR A 84 -7.32 -5.66 -47.63
C THR A 84 -6.29 -5.28 -48.68
N GLU A 85 -5.20 -4.61 -48.29
CA GLU A 85 -4.10 -4.24 -49.18
C GLU A 85 -3.34 -5.46 -49.72
N GLU A 86 -3.06 -6.46 -48.89
CA GLU A 86 -2.40 -7.69 -49.32
C GLU A 86 -3.25 -8.45 -50.34
N LYS A 87 -4.54 -8.62 -50.08
CA LYS A 87 -5.45 -9.24 -51.06
C LYS A 87 -5.48 -8.45 -52.37
N ALA A 88 -5.54 -7.12 -52.32
CA ALA A 88 -5.54 -6.30 -53.53
C ALA A 88 -4.27 -6.50 -54.37
N LYS A 89 -3.09 -6.59 -53.74
CA LYS A 89 -1.82 -6.87 -54.41
C LYS A 89 -1.80 -8.27 -55.04
N GLU A 90 -2.30 -9.28 -54.33
CA GLU A 90 -2.38 -10.64 -54.86
C GLU A 90 -3.37 -10.76 -56.02
N VAL A 91 -4.55 -10.14 -55.92
CA VAL A 91 -5.55 -10.12 -57.00
C VAL A 91 -4.97 -9.45 -58.23
N LYS A 92 -4.27 -8.32 -58.07
CA LYS A 92 -3.60 -7.64 -59.19
C LYS A 92 -2.61 -8.56 -59.89
N LYS A 93 -1.71 -9.21 -59.14
CA LYS A 93 -0.72 -10.14 -59.69
C LYS A 93 -1.38 -11.34 -60.37
N ALA A 94 -2.36 -11.98 -59.74
CA ALA A 94 -3.06 -13.14 -60.30
C ALA A 94 -3.86 -12.77 -61.56
N SER A 95 -4.43 -11.56 -61.61
CA SER A 95 -5.15 -11.04 -62.77
C SER A 95 -4.23 -10.75 -63.94
N GLU A 96 -3.05 -10.15 -63.70
CA GLU A 96 -2.04 -9.93 -64.74
C GLU A 96 -1.54 -11.25 -65.34
N GLU A 97 -1.31 -12.28 -64.50
CA GLU A 97 -0.91 -13.62 -64.96
C GLU A 97 -2.00 -14.35 -65.75
N GLU A 98 -3.27 -14.22 -65.34
CA GLU A 98 -4.43 -14.77 -66.05
C GLU A 98 -4.61 -14.09 -67.41
N GLN A 99 -4.54 -12.76 -67.46
CA GLN A 99 -4.66 -12.00 -68.69
C GLN A 99 -3.54 -12.33 -69.68
N ALA A 100 -2.30 -12.50 -69.19
CA ALA A 100 -1.18 -12.92 -70.01
C ALA A 100 -1.37 -14.32 -70.59
N ALA A 101 -1.90 -15.27 -69.80
CA ALA A 101 -2.22 -16.62 -70.28
C ALA A 101 -3.39 -16.62 -71.28
N ASN A 102 -4.42 -15.80 -71.04
CA ASN A 102 -5.55 -15.62 -71.96
C ASN A 102 -5.08 -15.07 -73.31
N LEU A 103 -4.25 -14.02 -73.29
CA LEU A 103 -3.69 -13.42 -74.50
C LEU A 103 -2.91 -14.44 -75.33
N LYS A 104 -2.07 -15.27 -74.70
CA LYS A 104 -1.36 -16.37 -75.38
C LYS A 104 -2.34 -17.36 -76.00
N TYR A 105 -3.37 -17.80 -75.26
CA TYR A 105 -4.39 -18.71 -75.79
C TYR A 105 -5.10 -18.13 -77.01
N GLN A 106 -5.52 -16.86 -76.95
CA GLN A 106 -6.17 -16.17 -78.08
C GLN A 106 -5.25 -16.06 -79.31
N GLN A 107 -3.97 -15.76 -79.11
CA GLN A 107 -2.99 -15.71 -80.20
C GLN A 107 -2.84 -17.07 -80.89
N GLU A 108 -2.75 -18.16 -80.13
CA GLU A 108 -2.66 -19.51 -80.67
C GLU A 108 -3.96 -19.97 -81.34
N LEU A 109 -5.11 -19.56 -80.81
CA LEU A 109 -6.42 -19.80 -81.42
C LEU A 109 -6.53 -19.13 -82.80
N VAL A 110 -6.06 -17.88 -82.93
CA VAL A 110 -6.02 -17.16 -84.22
C VAL A 110 -5.12 -17.89 -85.23
N LYS A 111 -3.94 -18.38 -84.80
CA LYS A 111 -3.04 -19.17 -85.66
C LYS A 111 -3.71 -20.47 -86.13
N TYR A 112 -4.37 -21.20 -85.23
CA TYR A 112 -5.12 -22.41 -85.55
C TYR A 112 -6.23 -22.15 -86.59
N ILE A 113 -7.01 -21.08 -86.40
CA ILE A 113 -8.07 -20.67 -87.35
C ILE A 113 -7.45 -20.32 -88.72
N LYS A 114 -6.34 -19.59 -88.73
CA LYS A 114 -5.62 -19.22 -89.96
C LYS A 114 -5.18 -20.47 -90.74
N TYR A 115 -4.48 -21.41 -90.11
CA TYR A 115 -4.02 -22.64 -90.79
C TYR A 115 -5.16 -23.55 -91.21
N THR A 116 -6.29 -23.51 -90.49
CA THR A 116 -7.51 -24.21 -90.90
C THR A 116 -8.08 -23.62 -92.19
N ARG A 117 -8.10 -22.29 -92.34
CA ARG A 117 -8.53 -21.63 -93.59
C ARG A 117 -7.57 -21.85 -94.76
N GLU A 118 -6.27 -21.91 -94.49
CA GLU A 118 -5.22 -22.18 -95.49
C GLU A 118 -5.15 -23.66 -95.92
N ASN A 119 -5.99 -24.54 -95.34
CA ASN A 119 -6.01 -25.99 -95.58
C ASN A 119 -4.65 -26.68 -95.35
N ASN A 120 -3.82 -26.15 -94.46
CA ASN A 120 -2.48 -26.66 -94.16
C ASN A 120 -2.51 -27.66 -92.99
N SER A 121 -2.61 -28.96 -93.31
CA SER A 121 -2.82 -30.02 -92.30
C SER A 121 -1.71 -30.09 -91.24
N THR A 122 -0.43 -30.02 -91.63
CA THR A 122 0.70 -30.14 -90.70
C THR A 122 0.71 -28.99 -89.69
N LYS A 123 0.65 -27.75 -90.17
CA LYS A 123 0.64 -26.55 -89.29
C LYS A 123 -0.61 -26.47 -88.43
N ARG A 124 -1.76 -26.97 -88.92
CA ARG A 124 -2.98 -27.07 -88.12
C ARG A 124 -2.80 -27.97 -86.90
N THR A 125 -2.23 -29.16 -87.09
CA THR A 125 -2.02 -30.11 -85.97
C THR A 125 -1.00 -29.61 -84.94
N GLU A 126 0.02 -28.87 -85.36
CA GLU A 126 0.98 -28.21 -84.46
C GLU A 126 0.30 -27.09 -83.67
N ALA A 127 -0.42 -26.20 -84.35
CA ALA A 127 -1.15 -25.10 -83.71
C ALA A 127 -2.24 -25.61 -82.75
N GLU A 128 -2.89 -26.73 -83.04
CA GLU A 128 -3.87 -27.37 -82.15
C GLU A 128 -3.23 -27.82 -80.82
N LYS A 129 -2.05 -28.45 -80.87
CA LYS A 129 -1.32 -28.86 -79.65
C LYS A 129 -0.90 -27.67 -78.80
N VAL A 130 -0.40 -26.61 -79.43
CA VAL A 130 0.05 -25.41 -78.71
C VAL A 130 -1.15 -24.64 -78.16
N MET A 131 -2.25 -24.53 -78.91
CA MET A 131 -3.51 -23.91 -78.46
C MET A 131 -4.14 -24.66 -77.30
N THR A 132 -4.18 -25.99 -77.35
CA THR A 132 -4.73 -26.81 -76.24
C THR A 132 -3.87 -26.73 -74.97
N ALA A 133 -2.54 -26.67 -75.11
CA ALA A 133 -1.64 -26.41 -73.99
C ALA A 133 -1.86 -25.00 -73.38
N ALA A 134 -1.96 -23.97 -74.22
CA ALA A 134 -2.23 -22.59 -73.78
C ALA A 134 -3.61 -22.45 -73.12
N LYS A 135 -4.64 -23.15 -73.63
CA LYS A 135 -5.97 -23.21 -73.01
C LYS A 135 -5.91 -23.76 -71.59
N LYS A 136 -5.20 -24.87 -71.40
CA LYS A 136 -5.03 -25.50 -70.09
C LYS A 136 -4.24 -24.60 -69.12
N GLU A 137 -3.26 -23.83 -69.61
CA GLU A 137 -2.54 -22.85 -68.81
C GLU A 137 -3.45 -21.70 -68.36
N HIS A 138 -4.27 -21.16 -69.29
CA HIS A 138 -5.26 -20.15 -68.99
C HIS A 138 -6.29 -20.62 -67.95
N GLU A 139 -6.88 -21.82 -68.13
CA GLU A 139 -7.81 -22.42 -67.16
C GLU A 139 -7.19 -22.54 -65.76
N LYS A 140 -5.93 -22.97 -65.68
CA LYS A 140 -5.19 -23.01 -64.40
C LYS A 140 -5.07 -21.61 -63.78
N LYS A 141 -4.63 -20.61 -64.54
CA LYS A 141 -4.49 -19.23 -64.02
C LYS A 141 -5.82 -18.62 -63.62
N GLN A 142 -6.89 -18.94 -64.34
CA GLN A 142 -8.26 -18.56 -63.99
C GLN A 142 -8.68 -19.16 -62.64
N THR A 143 -8.36 -20.44 -62.37
CA THR A 143 -8.63 -21.05 -61.06
C THR A 143 -7.81 -20.44 -59.93
N GLU A 144 -6.55 -20.06 -60.19
CA GLU A 144 -5.71 -19.38 -59.19
C GLU A 144 -6.24 -17.97 -58.87
N LEU A 145 -6.65 -17.20 -59.87
CA LEU A 145 -7.32 -15.91 -59.66
C LEU A 145 -8.61 -16.07 -58.84
N ALA A 146 -9.44 -17.08 -59.15
CA ALA A 146 -10.65 -17.36 -58.40
C ALA A 146 -10.36 -17.70 -56.92
N LYS A 147 -9.30 -18.46 -56.64
CA LYS A 147 -8.86 -18.75 -55.26
C LYS A 147 -8.43 -17.49 -54.51
N VAL A 148 -7.70 -16.58 -55.16
CA VAL A 148 -7.27 -15.32 -54.54
C VAL A 148 -8.47 -14.39 -54.28
N LEU A 149 -9.43 -14.33 -55.21
CA LEU A 149 -10.67 -13.57 -55.03
C LEU A 149 -11.53 -14.09 -53.88
N ALA A 150 -11.52 -15.42 -53.65
CA ALA A 150 -12.25 -16.06 -52.56
C ALA A 150 -11.65 -15.83 -51.16
N LYS A 151 -10.43 -15.27 -51.03
CA LYS A 151 -9.86 -14.93 -49.72
C LYS A 151 -10.76 -13.94 -48.98
N VAL A 152 -11.13 -14.24 -47.74
CA VAL A 152 -12.01 -13.38 -46.94
C VAL A 152 -11.24 -12.14 -46.49
N ILE A 153 -11.81 -10.97 -46.74
CA ILE A 153 -11.36 -9.68 -46.22
C ILE A 153 -12.52 -9.00 -45.48
N PRO A 154 -12.23 -8.03 -44.59
CA PRO A 154 -13.26 -7.17 -44.03
C PRO A 154 -14.09 -6.54 -45.16
N SER A 155 -15.40 -6.51 -45.00
CA SER A 155 -16.27 -5.75 -45.90
C SER A 155 -15.97 -4.25 -45.79
N ALA A 156 -16.37 -3.47 -46.80
CA ALA A 156 -16.22 -2.01 -46.78
C ALA A 156 -16.91 -1.39 -45.55
N GLU A 157 -18.05 -1.94 -45.13
CA GLU A 157 -18.79 -1.49 -43.95
C GLU A 157 -18.06 -1.86 -42.64
N GLU A 158 -17.46 -3.05 -42.54
CA GLU A 158 -16.65 -3.44 -41.38
C GLU A 158 -15.35 -2.63 -41.28
N LEU A 159 -14.74 -2.31 -42.42
CA LEU A 159 -13.54 -1.48 -42.48
C LEU A 159 -13.84 -0.03 -42.06
N GLU A 160 -14.96 0.53 -42.50
CA GLU A 160 -15.40 1.86 -42.09
C GLU A 160 -15.77 1.89 -40.59
N ASN A 161 -16.44 0.86 -40.07
CA ASN A 161 -16.74 0.74 -38.65
C ASN A 161 -15.47 0.64 -37.79
N THR A 162 -14.47 -0.12 -38.21
CA THR A 162 -13.19 -0.23 -37.50
C THR A 162 -12.38 1.05 -37.57
N ARG A 163 -12.41 1.75 -38.72
CA ARG A 163 -11.82 3.09 -38.88
C ARG A 163 -12.41 4.10 -37.90
N GLN A 164 -13.74 4.22 -37.85
CA GLN A 164 -14.41 5.16 -36.94
C GLN A 164 -14.11 4.86 -35.48
N LYS A 165 -14.01 3.58 -35.10
CA LYS A 165 -13.60 3.17 -33.75
C LYS A 165 -12.15 3.53 -33.46
N ALA A 166 -11.23 3.28 -34.39
CA ALA A 166 -9.82 3.62 -34.26
C ALA A 166 -9.59 5.14 -34.19
N GLU A 167 -10.31 5.93 -34.97
CA GLU A 167 -10.23 7.40 -34.96
C GLU A 167 -10.70 7.97 -33.61
N LYS A 168 -11.87 7.54 -33.13
CA LYS A 168 -12.37 7.90 -31.79
C LYS A 168 -11.42 7.45 -30.69
N ALA A 169 -10.80 6.28 -30.83
CA ALA A 169 -9.82 5.78 -29.87
C ALA A 169 -8.54 6.63 -29.85
N LYS A 170 -8.06 7.07 -31.02
CA LYS A 170 -6.88 7.93 -31.16
C LYS A 170 -7.10 9.32 -30.59
N GLU A 171 -8.28 9.89 -30.79
CA GLU A 171 -8.66 11.18 -30.18
C GLU A 171 -8.70 11.11 -28.65
N LYS A 172 -9.18 9.98 -28.11
CA LYS A 172 -9.29 9.75 -26.66
C LYS A 172 -8.00 9.27 -25.99
N GLU A 173 -7.04 8.75 -26.75
CA GLU A 173 -5.78 8.22 -26.20
C GLU A 173 -5.02 9.19 -25.28
N PRO A 174 -4.79 10.48 -25.62
CA PRO A 174 -4.11 11.40 -24.70
C PRO A 174 -4.92 11.65 -23.41
N GLU A 175 -6.24 11.73 -23.51
CA GLU A 175 -7.13 11.89 -22.35
C GLU A 175 -7.09 10.65 -21.44
N LEU A 176 -7.14 9.45 -22.03
CA LEU A 176 -7.06 8.17 -21.30
C LEU A 176 -5.67 7.98 -20.65
N THR A 177 -4.60 8.41 -21.33
CA THR A 177 -3.24 8.37 -20.80
C THR A 177 -3.11 9.28 -19.59
N LYS A 178 -3.64 10.51 -19.66
CA LYS A 178 -3.66 11.43 -18.53
C LYS A 178 -4.48 10.88 -17.37
N LYS A 179 -5.67 10.32 -17.64
CA LYS A 179 -6.52 9.68 -16.63
C LYS A 179 -5.83 8.51 -15.94
N LEU A 180 -5.06 7.70 -16.68
CA LEU A 180 -4.28 6.60 -16.12
C LEU A 180 -3.18 7.11 -15.19
N GLU A 181 -2.45 8.14 -15.58
CA GLU A 181 -1.40 8.75 -14.76
C GLU A 181 -1.98 9.35 -13.47
N GLU A 182 -3.06 10.13 -13.59
CA GLU A 182 -3.79 10.69 -12.44
C GLU A 182 -4.34 9.57 -11.51
N ALA A 183 -4.86 8.48 -12.06
CA ALA A 183 -5.37 7.36 -11.27
C ALA A 183 -4.24 6.60 -10.57
N LYS A 184 -3.09 6.41 -11.21
CA LYS A 184 -1.90 5.79 -10.60
C LYS A 184 -1.35 6.65 -9.46
N ALA A 185 -1.23 7.96 -9.67
CA ALA A 185 -0.79 8.89 -8.62
C ALA A 185 -1.72 8.84 -7.39
N LYS A 186 -3.04 8.85 -7.61
CA LYS A 186 -4.04 8.68 -6.53
C LYS A 186 -3.94 7.34 -5.83
N SER A 187 -3.69 6.26 -6.58
CA SER A 187 -3.50 4.92 -6.00
C SER A 187 -2.26 4.88 -5.10
N GLU A 188 -1.14 5.45 -5.53
CA GLU A 188 0.10 5.49 -4.75
C GLU A 188 -0.06 6.36 -3.49
N GLU A 189 -0.70 7.53 -3.60
CA GLU A 189 -1.01 8.38 -2.45
C GLU A 189 -1.91 7.67 -1.44
N ALA A 190 -2.96 6.99 -1.91
CA ALA A 190 -3.86 6.24 -1.05
C ALA A 190 -3.16 5.05 -0.37
N GLU A 191 -2.25 4.37 -1.06
CA GLU A 191 -1.43 3.30 -0.47
C GLU A 191 -0.50 3.83 0.62
N LYS A 192 0.17 4.98 0.40
CA LYS A 192 0.99 5.64 1.43
C LYS A 192 0.16 5.99 2.66
N LYS A 193 -1.05 6.54 2.49
CA LYS A 193 -1.96 6.83 3.60
C LYS A 193 -2.38 5.58 4.36
N ALA A 194 -2.65 4.48 3.66
CA ALA A 194 -2.96 3.20 4.30
C ALA A 194 -1.76 2.66 5.09
N THR A 195 -0.54 2.79 4.58
CA THR A 195 0.66 2.37 5.34
C THR A 195 0.92 3.24 6.57
N GLU A 196 0.72 4.56 6.47
CA GLU A 196 0.85 5.48 7.60
C GLU A 196 -0.22 5.19 8.66
N ALA A 197 -1.47 4.97 8.26
CA ALA A 197 -2.54 4.59 9.18
C ALA A 197 -2.25 3.25 9.87
N LYS A 198 -1.69 2.27 9.14
CA LYS A 198 -1.27 1.00 9.74
C LYS A 198 -0.20 1.18 10.80
N GLN A 199 0.81 2.00 10.54
CA GLN A 199 1.87 2.29 11.52
C GLN A 199 1.31 2.92 12.80
N LYS A 200 0.26 3.75 12.69
CA LYS A 200 -0.43 4.32 13.86
C LYS A 200 -1.15 3.25 14.69
N VAL A 201 -1.86 2.32 14.03
CA VAL A 201 -2.48 1.18 14.69
C VAL A 201 -1.44 0.31 15.39
N ASP A 202 -0.36 -0.03 14.68
CA ASP A 202 0.73 -0.85 15.23
C ASP A 202 1.41 -0.15 16.43
N ALA A 203 1.54 1.17 16.40
CA ALA A 203 2.09 1.97 17.50
C ALA A 203 1.14 2.03 18.71
N GLU A 204 -0.17 2.21 18.49
CA GLU A 204 -1.19 2.22 19.53
C GLU A 204 -1.26 0.86 20.25
N HIS A 205 -1.33 -0.23 19.49
CA HIS A 205 -1.28 -1.60 20.05
C HIS A 205 0.00 -1.85 20.86
N ALA A 206 1.15 -1.37 20.37
CA ALA A 206 2.40 -1.51 21.10
C ALA A 206 2.39 -0.74 22.44
N GLU A 207 1.70 0.40 22.51
CA GLU A 207 1.59 1.21 23.73
C GLU A 207 0.63 0.60 24.77
N GLU A 208 -0.39 -0.14 24.32
CA GLU A 208 -1.35 -0.86 25.18
C GLU A 208 -0.77 -2.16 25.76
N VAL A 209 -0.02 -2.92 24.97
CA VAL A 209 0.55 -4.21 25.39
C VAL A 209 1.58 -4.06 26.51
N VAL A 210 2.30 -2.95 26.57
CA VAL A 210 3.38 -2.72 27.55
C VAL A 210 2.84 -2.64 29.00
N PRO A 211 1.82 -1.81 29.32
CA PRO A 211 1.16 -1.84 30.62
C PRO A 211 0.62 -3.22 31.01
N GLN A 212 -0.10 -3.89 30.11
CA GLN A 212 -0.69 -5.21 30.37
C GLN A 212 0.38 -6.26 30.72
N ALA A 213 1.50 -6.28 29.99
CA ALA A 213 2.61 -7.19 30.27
C ALA A 213 3.20 -6.98 31.67
N LYS A 214 3.30 -5.73 32.13
CA LYS A 214 3.81 -5.40 33.47
C LYS A 214 2.81 -5.71 34.58
N ILE A 215 1.50 -5.59 34.32
CA ILE A 215 0.46 -6.05 35.24
C ILE A 215 0.57 -7.57 35.42
N ALA A 216 0.66 -8.32 34.32
CA ALA A 216 0.83 -9.77 34.35
C ALA A 216 2.14 -10.20 35.05
N GLU A 217 3.23 -9.47 34.89
CA GLU A 217 4.48 -9.70 35.62
C GLU A 217 4.27 -9.52 37.13
N LEU A 218 3.61 -8.43 37.55
CA LEU A 218 3.31 -8.14 38.95
C LEU A 218 2.37 -9.19 39.57
N GLU A 219 1.36 -9.66 38.84
CA GLU A 219 0.48 -10.77 39.26
C GLU A 219 1.27 -12.05 39.53
N ASN A 220 2.23 -12.39 38.67
CA ASN A 220 3.09 -13.55 38.86
C ASN A 220 3.99 -13.41 40.09
N GLU A 221 4.52 -12.22 40.35
CA GLU A 221 5.33 -11.94 41.53
C GLU A 221 4.51 -12.09 42.83
N VAL A 222 3.28 -11.55 42.85
CA VAL A 222 2.34 -11.73 43.97
C VAL A 222 2.08 -13.21 44.24
N GLN A 223 1.73 -14.00 43.20
CA GLN A 223 1.49 -15.44 43.35
C GLN A 223 2.72 -16.20 43.87
N LYS A 224 3.92 -15.79 43.46
CA LYS A 224 5.17 -16.40 43.95
C LYS A 224 5.40 -16.08 45.42
N LEU A 225 5.22 -14.84 45.84
CA LEU A 225 5.36 -14.44 47.24
C LEU A 225 4.33 -15.13 48.15
N GLU A 226 3.07 -15.23 47.71
CA GLU A 226 2.03 -15.98 48.43
C GLU A 226 2.43 -17.45 48.64
N LYS A 227 3.03 -18.06 47.61
CA LYS A 227 3.53 -19.44 47.69
C LYS A 227 4.72 -19.57 48.64
N ASP A 228 5.70 -18.67 48.56
CA ASP A 228 6.88 -18.68 49.41
C ASP A 228 6.50 -18.48 50.90
N LEU A 229 5.55 -17.57 51.18
CA LEU A 229 4.99 -17.37 52.53
C LEU A 229 4.31 -18.63 53.06
N LYS A 230 3.56 -19.34 52.21
CA LYS A 230 2.92 -20.60 52.57
C LYS A 230 3.94 -21.71 52.87
N GLU A 231 5.02 -21.80 52.09
CA GLU A 231 6.10 -22.77 52.33
C GLU A 231 6.83 -22.48 53.65
N ILE A 232 7.05 -21.20 54.00
CA ILE A 232 7.62 -20.81 55.30
C ILE A 232 6.71 -21.23 56.45
N ASP A 233 5.39 -21.00 56.32
CA ASP A 233 4.40 -21.41 57.32
C ASP A 233 4.41 -22.93 57.54
N GLU A 234 4.51 -23.71 56.46
CA GLU A 234 4.53 -25.18 56.45
C GLU A 234 5.90 -25.80 56.83
N SER A 235 6.96 -25.00 56.94
CA SER A 235 8.31 -25.51 57.25
C SER A 235 8.46 -26.00 58.70
N ASP A 236 9.38 -26.92 58.96
CA ASP A 236 9.69 -27.41 60.33
C ASP A 236 10.62 -26.45 61.12
N SER A 237 10.82 -25.22 60.65
CA SER A 237 11.72 -24.25 61.30
C SER A 237 11.13 -23.67 62.59
N GLU A 238 11.99 -23.20 63.50
CA GLU A 238 11.55 -22.56 64.75
C GLU A 238 10.79 -21.24 64.45
N ASP A 239 9.77 -20.92 65.26
CA ASP A 239 8.89 -19.76 65.02
C ASP A 239 9.63 -18.43 64.86
N TYR A 240 10.73 -18.22 65.60
CA TYR A 240 11.55 -17.01 65.46
C TYR A 240 12.24 -16.91 64.09
N VAL A 241 12.62 -18.04 63.49
CA VAL A 241 13.24 -18.09 62.16
C VAL A 241 12.18 -17.90 61.08
N LYS A 242 10.99 -18.49 61.24
CA LYS A 242 9.84 -18.27 60.35
C LYS A 242 9.47 -16.79 60.30
N GLU A 243 9.28 -16.17 61.46
CA GLU A 243 8.84 -14.78 61.54
C GLU A 243 9.86 -13.81 60.92
N GLY A 244 11.16 -14.06 61.13
CA GLY A 244 12.24 -13.25 60.53
C GLY A 244 12.31 -13.31 59.00
N LEU A 245 11.83 -14.40 58.39
CA LEU A 245 11.72 -14.57 56.93
C LEU A 245 10.35 -14.13 56.40
N ARG A 246 9.29 -14.35 57.17
CA ARG A 246 7.90 -14.03 56.81
C ARG A 246 7.65 -12.54 56.79
N ALA A 247 8.05 -11.80 57.84
CA ALA A 247 7.78 -10.37 57.96
C ALA A 247 8.25 -9.54 56.75
N PRO A 248 9.48 -9.71 56.21
CA PRO A 248 9.89 -8.97 55.02
C PRO A 248 9.13 -9.39 53.76
N LEU A 249 8.86 -10.68 53.56
CA LEU A 249 8.10 -11.16 52.39
C LEU A 249 6.63 -10.75 52.43
N GLN A 250 6.03 -10.69 53.61
CA GLN A 250 4.66 -10.21 53.80
C GLN A 250 4.57 -8.71 53.49
N SER A 251 5.53 -7.91 53.95
CA SER A 251 5.61 -6.49 53.63
C SER A 251 5.75 -6.25 52.11
N GLU A 252 6.54 -7.07 51.42
CA GLU A 252 6.68 -7.03 49.97
C GLU A 252 5.39 -7.44 49.25
N LEU A 253 4.73 -8.53 49.70
CA LEU A 253 3.44 -8.98 49.18
C LEU A 253 2.38 -7.89 49.32
N ASP A 254 2.23 -7.29 50.51
CA ASP A 254 1.25 -6.24 50.78
C ASP A 254 1.48 -5.02 49.87
N ALA A 255 2.75 -4.64 49.65
CA ALA A 255 3.11 -3.54 48.75
C ALA A 255 2.78 -3.83 47.28
N LYS A 256 3.11 -5.04 46.80
CA LYS A 256 2.82 -5.47 45.42
C LYS A 256 1.32 -5.65 45.19
N GLN A 257 0.59 -6.19 46.15
CA GLN A 257 -0.86 -6.38 46.07
C GLN A 257 -1.62 -5.05 46.11
N ALA A 258 -1.15 -4.08 46.89
CA ALA A 258 -1.67 -2.71 46.85
C ALA A 258 -1.41 -2.02 45.51
N LYS A 259 -0.21 -2.22 44.92
CA LYS A 259 0.10 -1.73 43.57
C LYS A 259 -0.79 -2.40 42.52
N LEU A 260 -0.92 -3.72 42.57
CA LEU A 260 -1.73 -4.51 41.64
C LEU A 260 -3.20 -4.09 41.69
N SER A 261 -3.78 -3.92 42.88
CA SER A 261 -5.17 -3.46 43.04
C SER A 261 -5.41 -2.09 42.40
N LYS A 262 -4.45 -1.17 42.51
CA LYS A 262 -4.53 0.16 41.87
C LYS A 262 -4.42 0.08 40.34
N LEU A 263 -3.65 -0.88 39.82
CA LEU A 263 -3.53 -1.11 38.38
C LEU A 263 -4.80 -1.76 37.81
N GLU A 264 -5.38 -2.74 38.50
CA GLU A 264 -6.67 -3.34 38.14
C GLU A 264 -7.78 -2.29 38.13
N GLU A 265 -7.89 -1.43 39.16
CA GLU A 265 -8.91 -0.37 39.19
C GLU A 265 -8.81 0.60 37.99
N LEU A 266 -7.58 0.96 37.60
CA LEU A 266 -7.36 1.80 36.43
C LEU A 266 -7.67 1.06 35.12
N SER A 267 -7.34 -0.23 35.03
CA SER A 267 -7.64 -1.08 33.87
C SER A 267 -9.16 -1.27 33.70
N ASP A 268 -9.88 -1.58 34.77
CA ASP A 268 -11.34 -1.74 34.75
C ASP A 268 -12.04 -0.43 34.35
N LYS A 269 -11.50 0.71 34.79
CA LYS A 269 -12.02 2.02 34.41
C LYS A 269 -11.81 2.33 32.92
N ILE A 270 -10.70 1.89 32.33
CA ILE A 270 -10.44 2.01 30.89
C ILE A 270 -11.49 1.18 30.13
N ASP A 271 -11.72 -0.06 30.53
CA ASP A 271 -12.74 -0.94 29.92
C ASP A 271 -14.16 -0.33 29.99
N GLU A 272 -14.52 0.27 31.12
CA GLU A 272 -15.82 0.96 31.28
C GLU A 272 -15.95 2.17 30.34
N LEU A 273 -14.91 3.00 30.26
CA LEU A 273 -14.87 4.18 29.39
C LEU A 273 -14.93 3.79 27.91
N ASP A 274 -14.22 2.74 27.49
CA ASP A 274 -14.28 2.23 26.12
C ASP A 274 -15.69 1.75 25.75
N ALA A 275 -16.37 1.06 26.67
CA ALA A 275 -17.75 0.62 26.47
C ALA A 275 -18.74 1.80 26.39
N GLU A 276 -18.52 2.89 27.14
CA GLU A 276 -19.32 4.11 27.04
C GLU A 276 -19.07 4.87 25.73
N ILE A 277 -17.80 5.03 25.35
CA ILE A 277 -17.39 5.65 24.08
C ILE A 277 -18.03 4.89 22.92
N ALA A 278 -18.01 3.56 22.92
CA ALA A 278 -18.64 2.74 21.89
C ALA A 278 -20.14 3.04 21.69
N LYS A 279 -20.87 3.18 22.80
CA LYS A 279 -22.30 3.52 22.77
C LYS A 279 -22.51 4.93 22.22
N LEU A 280 -21.68 5.90 22.61
CA LEU A 280 -21.76 7.28 22.12
C LEU A 280 -21.40 7.40 20.64
N GLU A 281 -20.37 6.70 20.16
CA GLU A 281 -20.01 6.68 18.74
C GLU A 281 -21.16 6.15 17.88
N LYS A 282 -21.79 5.07 18.32
CA LYS A 282 -22.96 4.51 17.65
C LYS A 282 -24.12 5.51 17.62
N ASN A 283 -24.41 6.18 18.74
CA ASN A 283 -25.45 7.21 18.80
C ASN A 283 -25.15 8.37 17.82
N VAL A 284 -23.91 8.85 17.77
CA VAL A 284 -23.50 9.92 16.84
C VAL A 284 -23.73 9.49 15.38
N GLU A 285 -23.39 8.24 15.03
CA GLU A 285 -23.61 7.71 13.69
C GLU A 285 -25.09 7.50 13.36
N ASP A 286 -25.88 6.98 14.30
CA ASP A 286 -27.33 6.82 14.15
C ASP A 286 -28.01 8.18 13.93
N PHE A 287 -27.58 9.24 14.63
CA PHE A 287 -28.09 10.60 14.42
C PHE A 287 -27.65 11.22 13.10
N LYS A 288 -26.46 10.90 12.56
CA LYS A 288 -26.04 11.36 11.22
C LYS A 288 -26.94 10.81 10.11
N ASN A 289 -27.40 9.57 10.27
CA ASN A 289 -28.24 8.89 9.29
C ASN A 289 -29.74 9.16 9.47
N SER A 290 -30.11 9.97 10.47
CA SER A 290 -31.49 10.36 10.77
C SER A 290 -31.85 11.73 10.17
N ASN A 291 -33.01 11.83 9.54
CA ASN A 291 -33.54 13.10 8.98
C ASN A 291 -34.47 13.85 9.95
N GLY A 292 -34.38 13.60 11.26
CA GLY A 292 -35.21 14.29 12.26
C GLY A 292 -34.80 15.76 12.47
N GLU A 293 -35.76 16.67 12.70
CA GLU A 293 -35.51 18.11 12.94
C GLU A 293 -34.53 18.40 14.09
N GLN A 294 -34.46 17.50 15.08
CA GLN A 294 -33.56 17.64 16.24
C GLN A 294 -32.30 16.77 16.13
N ALA A 295 -32.14 15.98 15.06
CA ALA A 295 -31.04 15.04 14.91
C ALA A 295 -29.67 15.73 14.97
N GLU A 296 -29.54 16.94 14.42
CA GLU A 296 -28.30 17.72 14.52
C GLU A 296 -27.96 18.16 15.94
N GLN A 297 -28.97 18.53 16.75
CA GLN A 297 -28.76 18.92 18.15
C GLN A 297 -28.34 17.72 19.00
N TYR A 298 -29.01 16.58 18.84
CA TYR A 298 -28.65 15.34 19.53
C TYR A 298 -27.27 14.83 19.10
N ARG A 299 -26.91 14.94 17.82
CA ARG A 299 -25.57 14.63 17.31
C ARG A 299 -24.52 15.54 17.94
N ALA A 300 -24.80 16.84 18.08
CA ALA A 300 -23.86 17.78 18.69
C ALA A 300 -23.63 17.46 20.16
N ALA A 301 -24.69 17.22 20.93
CA ALA A 301 -24.59 16.84 22.35
C ALA A 301 -23.85 15.51 22.53
N ALA A 302 -24.23 14.48 21.78
CA ALA A 302 -23.53 13.18 21.81
C ALA A 302 -22.05 13.30 21.38
N GLY A 303 -21.73 14.24 20.48
CA GLY A 303 -20.36 14.55 20.09
C GLY A 303 -19.54 15.25 21.18
N GLU A 304 -20.15 16.15 21.96
CA GLU A 304 -19.49 16.77 23.12
C GLU A 304 -19.23 15.74 24.23
N ASP A 305 -20.22 14.90 24.55
CA ASP A 305 -20.06 13.82 25.53
C ASP A 305 -18.99 12.82 25.11
N LEU A 306 -18.95 12.45 23.82
CA LEU A 306 -17.93 11.57 23.26
C LEU A 306 -16.52 12.17 23.46
N ALA A 307 -16.34 13.46 23.13
CA ALA A 307 -15.05 14.13 23.29
C ALA A 307 -14.60 14.20 24.76
N ALA A 308 -15.55 14.44 25.68
CA ALA A 308 -15.26 14.44 27.11
C ALA A 308 -14.82 13.06 27.62
N LYS A 309 -15.50 11.99 27.19
CA LYS A 309 -15.16 10.61 27.57
C LYS A 309 -13.83 10.14 26.99
N GLN A 310 -13.52 10.52 25.74
CA GLN A 310 -12.21 10.26 25.13
C GLN A 310 -11.07 10.95 25.89
N ALA A 311 -11.28 12.18 26.37
CA ALA A 311 -10.28 12.87 27.20
C ALA A 311 -10.11 12.22 28.59
N GLU A 312 -11.18 11.67 29.16
CA GLU A 312 -11.10 10.91 30.42
C GLU A 312 -10.35 9.58 30.23
N LEU A 313 -10.58 8.89 29.12
CA LEU A 313 -9.86 7.67 28.74
C LEU A 313 -8.36 7.94 28.61
N GLU A 314 -7.95 8.93 27.80
CA GLU A 314 -6.54 9.30 27.58
C GLU A 314 -5.84 9.62 28.92
N LYS A 315 -6.52 10.32 29.83
CA LYS A 315 -5.99 10.61 31.15
C LYS A 315 -5.83 9.34 32.01
N THR A 316 -6.80 8.43 31.95
CA THR A 316 -6.79 7.19 32.74
C THR A 316 -5.71 6.22 32.24
N GLU A 317 -5.52 6.11 30.92
CA GLU A 317 -4.41 5.37 30.30
C GLU A 317 -3.04 5.95 30.68
N ALA A 318 -2.90 7.29 30.72
CA ALA A 318 -1.68 7.94 31.17
C ALA A 318 -1.40 7.68 32.66
N ASP A 319 -2.44 7.71 33.49
CA ASP A 319 -2.34 7.36 34.91
C ASP A 319 -1.97 5.87 35.10
N LEU A 320 -2.49 4.96 34.27
CA LEU A 320 -2.09 3.55 34.26
C LEU A 320 -0.62 3.38 33.88
N LYS A 321 -0.18 3.98 32.75
CA LYS A 321 1.23 3.96 32.31
C LYS A 321 2.16 4.50 33.40
N LYS A 322 1.73 5.54 34.12
CA LYS A 322 2.51 6.10 35.23
C LYS A 322 2.53 5.17 36.45
N ALA A 323 1.39 4.62 36.84
CA ALA A 323 1.27 3.73 37.99
C ALA A 323 2.06 2.43 37.79
N VAL A 324 2.05 1.88 36.57
CA VAL A 324 2.84 0.71 36.19
C VAL A 324 4.34 0.96 36.40
N ASN A 325 4.82 2.16 36.03
CA ASN A 325 6.23 2.56 36.16
C ASN A 325 6.57 3.16 37.54
N GLU A 326 5.61 3.27 38.46
CA GLU A 326 5.83 3.84 39.79
C GLU A 326 6.71 2.87 40.60
N PRO A 327 7.86 3.32 41.14
CA PRO A 327 8.73 2.46 41.93
C PRO A 327 7.99 1.99 43.17
N GLU A 328 8.15 0.71 43.49
CA GLU A 328 7.62 0.14 44.72
C GLU A 328 8.27 0.85 45.89
N LYS A 329 7.50 1.71 46.56
CA LYS A 329 7.95 2.33 47.79
C LYS A 329 7.97 1.22 48.84
N PRO A 330 9.13 0.88 49.43
CA PRO A 330 9.12 0.01 50.58
C PRO A 330 8.25 0.68 51.65
N ALA A 331 7.36 -0.08 52.28
CA ALA A 331 6.72 0.39 53.50
C ALA A 331 7.84 0.88 54.45
N PRO A 332 7.71 2.07 55.06
CA PRO A 332 8.69 2.51 56.05
C PRO A 332 8.78 1.42 57.11
N ALA A 333 9.98 0.89 57.34
CA ALA A 333 10.24 -0.04 58.41
C ALA A 333 9.68 0.56 59.72
N PRO A 334 8.99 -0.24 60.57
CA PRO A 334 8.43 0.28 61.81
C PRO A 334 9.54 0.96 62.61
N GLU A 335 9.37 2.25 62.90
CA GLU A 335 10.28 3.01 63.74
C GLU A 335 10.33 2.35 65.13
N THR A 336 11.41 1.62 65.40
CA THR A 336 11.77 1.26 66.77
C THR A 336 12.06 2.56 67.53
N PRO A 337 11.37 2.86 68.64
CA PRO A 337 11.56 4.12 69.35
C PRO A 337 12.92 4.10 70.07
N ALA A 338 13.83 4.98 69.65
CA ALA A 338 15.04 5.29 70.41
C ALA A 338 14.71 6.33 71.52
N PRO A 339 15.18 6.15 72.76
CA PRO A 339 14.82 7.03 73.88
C PRO A 339 15.57 8.38 73.87
N GLU A 340 14.82 9.45 74.17
CA GLU A 340 15.22 10.82 74.59
C GLU A 340 16.20 10.79 75.80
N ALA A 341 17.11 11.74 76.15
CA ALA A 341 17.53 13.13 75.83
C ALA A 341 18.88 13.38 76.62
N PRO A 342 19.48 14.59 76.86
CA PRO A 342 19.21 15.97 76.43
C PRO A 342 20.46 16.80 75.94
N ALA A 343 20.21 18.07 75.60
CA ALA A 343 21.06 19.07 74.92
C ALA A 343 22.17 19.77 75.74
N GLU A 344 23.17 20.39 75.07
CA GLU A 344 23.50 21.84 75.14
C GLU A 344 24.70 22.27 74.22
N GLN A 345 24.65 23.51 73.73
CA GLN A 345 25.56 24.27 72.82
C GLN A 345 26.81 24.86 73.59
N PRO A 346 27.77 25.68 73.04
CA PRO A 346 27.82 26.42 71.75
C PRO A 346 29.18 26.51 70.98
N LYS A 347 29.12 27.15 69.80
CA LYS A 347 30.17 27.52 68.83
C LYS A 347 31.33 28.38 69.39
N PRO A 348 32.49 28.36 68.70
CA PRO A 348 33.27 29.57 68.40
C PRO A 348 33.35 29.88 66.89
N ALA A 349 33.53 31.17 66.59
CA ALA A 349 33.46 31.84 65.29
C ALA A 349 34.86 31.99 64.60
N PRO A 350 34.93 32.49 63.35
CA PRO A 350 35.95 32.16 62.33
C PRO A 350 37.05 33.22 62.14
N ALA A 351 38.14 32.85 61.43
CA ALA A 351 38.96 33.68 60.52
C ALA A 351 40.15 32.86 59.95
N PRO A 352 40.92 33.33 58.95
CA PRO A 352 40.57 33.81 57.61
C PRO A 352 41.37 33.09 56.49
N GLN A 353 40.95 33.27 55.24
CA GLN A 353 41.58 32.71 54.02
C GLN A 353 42.90 33.40 53.63
N PRO A 354 43.83 32.66 52.98
CA PRO A 354 44.70 33.20 51.94
C PRO A 354 44.31 32.69 50.55
N ALA A 355 44.32 33.60 49.57
CA ALA A 355 44.06 33.36 48.14
C ALA A 355 45.38 33.03 47.37
N PRO A 356 45.38 32.96 46.03
CA PRO A 356 45.48 31.73 45.24
C PRO A 356 46.84 31.55 44.54
N ALA A 357 47.19 30.32 44.18
CA ALA A 357 48.31 30.01 43.27
C ALA A 357 48.03 28.71 42.49
N PRO A 358 48.77 28.43 41.41
CA PRO A 358 48.42 28.66 40.04
C PRO A 358 47.92 27.39 39.33
N LYS A 359 47.24 27.61 38.20
CA LYS A 359 46.68 26.62 37.28
C LYS A 359 47.79 25.80 36.61
N PRO A 360 47.79 24.45 36.71
CA PRO A 360 48.52 23.60 35.78
C PRO A 360 47.57 22.94 34.77
N GLU A 361 48.00 23.03 33.53
CA GLU A 361 47.68 22.33 32.29
C GLU A 361 46.62 21.21 32.26
N LYS A 362 45.80 21.28 31.19
CA LYS A 362 44.95 20.19 30.69
C LYS A 362 45.75 18.89 30.48
N PRO A 363 45.24 17.76 30.98
CA PRO A 363 45.48 16.47 30.36
C PRO A 363 44.40 16.19 29.31
N ALA A 364 44.89 15.71 28.17
CA ALA A 364 44.25 15.21 26.95
C ALA A 364 42.77 14.77 27.01
N GLU A 365 42.04 15.20 25.97
CA GLU A 365 40.78 14.61 25.53
C GLU A 365 40.95 13.11 25.26
N GLN A 366 40.17 12.27 25.95
CA GLN A 366 39.91 10.90 25.53
C GLN A 366 38.97 10.92 24.31
N PRO A 367 39.18 10.01 23.34
CA PRO A 367 38.42 10.01 22.09
C PRO A 367 36.97 9.57 22.33
N LYS A 368 36.06 10.32 21.72
CA LYS A 368 34.64 10.02 21.60
C LYS A 368 34.47 8.72 20.81
N ALA A 369 33.52 7.89 21.22
CA ALA A 369 33.14 6.67 20.53
C ALA A 369 32.86 6.91 19.03
N GLU A 370 33.42 6.05 18.17
CA GLU A 370 33.08 5.94 16.76
C GLU A 370 31.57 5.76 16.56
N LYS A 371 30.98 6.57 15.69
CA LYS A 371 29.70 6.24 15.05
C LYS A 371 29.95 5.11 14.03
N PRO A 372 29.00 4.18 13.82
CA PRO A 372 29.15 3.14 12.81
C PRO A 372 29.16 3.75 11.40
N ALA A 373 30.00 3.18 10.52
CA ALA A 373 30.27 3.67 9.16
C ALA A 373 29.02 3.81 8.26
N ASP A 374 27.92 3.13 8.60
CA ASP A 374 26.69 3.16 7.82
C ASP A 374 25.93 4.50 7.94
N GLN A 375 26.01 5.20 9.09
CA GLN A 375 25.36 6.52 9.24
C GLN A 375 26.10 7.65 8.51
N GLN A 376 27.42 7.52 8.32
CA GLN A 376 28.18 8.50 7.53
C GLN A 376 27.93 8.37 6.03
N ALA A 377 27.59 7.16 5.55
CA ALA A 377 27.30 6.93 4.14
C ALA A 377 25.92 7.47 3.71
N GLU A 378 24.91 7.38 4.58
CA GLU A 378 23.58 7.98 4.34
C GLU A 378 23.62 9.52 4.40
N GLU A 379 24.29 10.10 5.40
CA GLU A 379 24.41 11.57 5.51
C GLU A 379 25.20 12.19 4.34
N ASP A 380 26.16 11.46 3.75
CA ASP A 380 26.91 11.90 2.56
C ASP A 380 26.16 11.68 1.23
N TYR A 381 25.15 10.79 1.20
CA TYR A 381 24.26 10.61 0.05
C TYR A 381 23.23 11.73 -0.01
N ASP A 382 22.61 12.06 1.13
CA ASP A 382 21.63 13.15 1.21
C ASP A 382 22.28 14.51 0.92
N ARG A 383 23.47 14.77 1.47
CA ARG A 383 24.21 16.02 1.20
C ARG A 383 24.62 16.17 -0.27
N ARG A 384 25.00 15.08 -0.94
CA ARG A 384 25.32 15.11 -2.38
C ARG A 384 24.08 15.36 -3.25
N SER A 385 22.91 14.86 -2.85
CA SER A 385 21.67 15.08 -3.59
C SER A 385 21.15 16.52 -3.50
N GLU A 386 21.29 17.17 -2.34
CA GLU A 386 20.94 18.59 -2.17
C GLU A 386 21.91 19.51 -2.94
N GLU A 387 23.21 19.18 -2.96
CA GLU A 387 24.19 19.95 -3.74
C GLU A 387 23.97 19.80 -5.26
N GLU A 388 23.53 18.62 -5.74
CA GLU A 388 23.19 18.43 -7.16
C GLU A 388 21.92 19.20 -7.55
N TYR A 389 20.90 19.22 -6.70
CA TYR A 389 19.67 19.98 -6.92
C TYR A 389 19.92 21.51 -6.96
N ASN A 390 20.79 22.01 -6.07
CA ASN A 390 21.17 23.42 -6.05
C ASN A 390 22.10 23.82 -7.22
N ARG A 391 22.94 22.91 -7.73
CA ARG A 391 23.70 23.15 -8.97
C ARG A 391 22.84 23.18 -10.22
N LEU A 392 21.75 22.42 -10.26
CA LEU A 392 20.86 22.35 -11.42
C LEU A 392 19.95 23.58 -11.54
N THR A 393 19.54 24.16 -10.41
CA THR A 393 18.71 25.38 -10.38
C THR A 393 19.50 26.66 -10.66
N GLN A 394 20.82 26.68 -10.40
CA GLN A 394 21.69 27.81 -10.72
C GLN A 394 22.20 27.87 -12.18
N GLN A 395 21.90 26.86 -13.02
CA GLN A 395 22.26 26.87 -14.44
C GLN A 395 21.18 27.45 -15.38
N GLN A 396 20.10 28.03 -14.84
CA GLN A 396 19.15 28.77 -15.67
C GLN A 396 19.71 30.16 -16.04
N PRO A 397 19.75 30.54 -17.33
CA PRO A 397 20.15 31.89 -17.72
C PRO A 397 19.12 32.92 -17.21
N PRO A 398 19.54 34.16 -16.89
CA PRO A 398 18.64 35.18 -16.38
C PRO A 398 17.50 35.46 -17.38
N LYS A 399 16.29 35.59 -16.84
CA LYS A 399 15.07 35.93 -17.60
C LYS A 399 15.25 37.26 -18.32
N ALA A 400 14.93 37.28 -19.61
CA ALA A 400 14.88 38.47 -20.44
C ALA A 400 13.89 39.50 -19.87
N GLU A 401 14.34 40.76 -19.85
CA GLU A 401 13.63 41.95 -19.44
C GLU A 401 12.42 42.23 -20.36
N LYS A 402 11.26 42.55 -19.78
CA LYS A 402 10.03 42.90 -20.52
C LYS A 402 10.25 44.16 -21.37
N PRO A 403 9.73 44.25 -22.60
CA PRO A 403 9.67 45.52 -23.32
C PRO A 403 8.60 46.44 -22.71
N ALA A 404 8.90 47.74 -22.70
CA ALA A 404 8.08 48.81 -22.14
C ALA A 404 6.68 48.92 -22.81
N PRO A 405 5.65 49.36 -22.07
CA PRO A 405 4.29 49.52 -22.59
C PRO A 405 4.17 50.71 -23.55
N ALA A 406 3.46 50.50 -24.66
CA ALA A 406 3.12 51.52 -25.64
C ALA A 406 2.07 52.52 -25.09
N PRO A 407 2.11 53.81 -25.49
CA PRO A 407 1.19 54.83 -25.00
C PRO A 407 -0.23 54.69 -25.58
N GLN A 408 -1.23 55.01 -24.73
CA GLN A 408 -2.66 54.98 -25.05
C GLN A 408 -3.08 56.06 -26.07
N PRO A 409 -4.09 55.80 -26.92
CA PRO A 409 -4.65 56.81 -27.81
C PRO A 409 -5.63 57.75 -27.08
N GLU A 410 -5.46 59.06 -27.33
CA GLU A 410 -6.33 60.15 -26.89
C GLU A 410 -7.74 60.03 -27.50
N GLN A 411 -8.77 60.19 -26.66
CA GLN A 411 -10.15 60.42 -27.11
C GLN A 411 -10.33 61.87 -27.58
N PRO A 412 -10.98 62.13 -28.72
CA PRO A 412 -11.27 63.49 -29.15
C PRO A 412 -12.42 64.10 -28.33
N ALA A 413 -12.23 65.39 -28.00
CA ALA A 413 -13.17 66.23 -27.26
C ALA A 413 -14.53 66.41 -27.97
N PRO A 414 -15.62 66.62 -27.23
CA PRO A 414 -16.91 66.97 -27.79
C PRO A 414 -16.93 68.47 -28.16
N ALA A 415 -17.46 68.77 -29.35
CA ALA A 415 -17.70 70.12 -29.85
C ALA A 415 -19.17 70.22 -30.33
N PRO A 416 -19.73 71.44 -30.39
CA PRO A 416 -20.83 71.95 -29.57
C PRO A 416 -22.25 71.48 -29.92
#